data_AF-A0A935K401-F1
#
_entry.id   AF-A0A935K401-F1
#
_cell.length_a   1.000
_cell.length_b   1.000
_cell.length_c   1.000
_cell.angle_alpha   90.00
_cell.angle_beta   90.00
_cell.angle_gamma   90.00
#
_symmetry.space_group_name_H-M   'P 1'
#
loop_
_entity.id
_entity.type
_entity.pdbx_description
1 polymer ?
#
loop_
_entity_poly.entity_id
_entity_poly.type
_entity_poly.pdbx_seq_one_letter_code
_entity_poly.pdbx_strand_id
1 'polypeptide(L)'
;MSTPARQLNAIHAMLSAGHRNLRIERHTLMLGGIPAGLLFVLSESILTSAQLPDLTQRASAWLALLAAVLTTIATVDWFWTRKIKATRDEAWSFIHRQVLKIWWLMMGLAALTTFAMFFYGGAYMVCAVWLVFLGISLYVHGLFSEELLEWAGIMTLLIGIASLFAKLPYETMRWLAAAVFGLGLPLLAFMLDRGQHRPLPVRLLQISGWLTAVLIVPIWLEHQAHNYQLPEYPALPLADYLAKAPAGETVIALPAGTSIPVEIDISGDIFSSGNKPTVLPLKLDQSVELLVRDGQLTGDVRFPGENWQQSRQVHLISIPWIKAELTPERGPLVRSSLIVQLRSK
;
A
#
# COMPACT_ATOMS: atom_id res chain seq x y z
N MET A 1 48.89 16.61 -33.31
CA MET A 1 48.38 15.35 -32.71
C MET A 1 47.78 14.49 -33.82
N SER A 2 48.26 13.26 -33.98
CA SER A 2 47.80 12.35 -35.04
C SER A 2 46.37 11.87 -34.79
N THR A 3 45.58 11.76 -35.86
CA THR A 3 44.21 11.22 -35.91
C THR A 3 43.98 9.92 -35.10
N PRO A 4 44.88 8.91 -35.11
CA PRO A 4 44.73 7.70 -34.29
C PRO A 4 44.82 7.95 -32.78
N ALA A 5 45.65 8.90 -32.31
CA ALA A 5 45.75 9.23 -30.89
C ALA A 5 44.46 9.90 -30.38
N ARG A 6 43.78 10.67 -31.25
CA ARG A 6 42.48 11.28 -30.94
C ARG A 6 41.36 10.23 -30.89
N GLN A 7 41.41 9.22 -31.74
CA GLN A 7 40.47 8.08 -31.70
C GLN A 7 40.68 7.18 -30.47
N LEU A 8 41.92 6.85 -30.12
CA LEU A 8 42.22 6.09 -28.90
C LEU A 8 41.79 6.83 -27.64
N ASN A 9 42.04 8.14 -27.56
CA ASN A 9 41.55 8.95 -26.44
C ASN A 9 40.02 9.03 -26.40
N ALA A 10 39.33 9.06 -27.55
CA ALA A 10 37.87 9.01 -27.60
C ALA A 10 37.33 7.63 -27.15
N ILE A 11 38.00 6.54 -27.52
CA ILE A 11 37.65 5.18 -27.08
C ILE A 11 37.91 5.02 -25.57
N HIS A 12 39.04 5.53 -25.06
CA HIS A 12 39.37 5.49 -23.64
C HIS A 12 38.44 6.39 -22.82
N ALA A 13 38.07 7.56 -23.36
CA ALA A 13 37.04 8.43 -22.78
C ALA A 13 35.65 7.78 -22.81
N MET A 14 35.30 7.04 -23.87
CA MET A 14 34.05 6.26 -23.94
C MET A 14 34.03 5.08 -22.97
N LEU A 15 35.14 4.35 -22.83
CA LEU A 15 35.27 3.22 -21.89
C LEU A 15 35.26 3.68 -20.44
N SER A 16 35.96 4.78 -20.13
CA SER A 16 35.93 5.41 -18.79
C SER A 16 34.61 6.12 -18.49
N ALA A 17 33.93 6.68 -19.50
CA ALA A 17 32.56 7.18 -19.36
C ALA A 17 31.55 6.04 -19.16
N GLY A 18 31.79 4.86 -19.74
CA GLY A 18 31.03 3.64 -19.48
C GLY A 18 31.18 3.09 -18.05
N HIS A 19 32.27 3.46 -17.36
CA HIS A 19 32.52 3.17 -15.94
C HIS A 19 31.97 4.24 -14.99
N ARG A 20 31.35 5.33 -15.50
CA ARG A 20 30.68 6.29 -14.62
C ARG A 20 29.37 5.70 -14.15
N ASN A 21 29.27 5.49 -12.83
CA ASN A 21 28.03 5.15 -12.15
C ASN A 21 26.87 6.01 -12.67
N LEU A 22 25.73 5.37 -12.94
CA LEU A 22 24.50 6.08 -13.27
C LEU A 22 24.18 7.01 -12.11
N ARG A 23 24.02 8.30 -12.39
CA ARG A 23 23.55 9.24 -11.37
C ARG A 23 22.04 9.35 -11.48
N ILE A 24 21.33 8.91 -10.44
CA ILE A 24 19.93 9.28 -10.26
C ILE A 24 19.90 10.72 -9.75
N GLU A 25 19.07 11.55 -10.37
CA GLU A 25 18.94 12.94 -9.93
C GLU A 25 18.02 13.01 -8.71
N ARG A 26 18.32 13.93 -7.79
CA ARG A 26 17.58 14.04 -6.51
C ARG A 26 16.09 14.30 -6.72
N HIS A 27 15.78 15.10 -7.73
CA HIS A 27 14.39 15.43 -8.04
C HIS A 27 13.60 14.20 -8.48
N THR A 28 14.20 13.19 -9.10
CA THR A 28 13.52 11.97 -9.53
C THR A 28 12.92 11.23 -8.33
N LEU A 29 13.69 11.09 -7.26
CA LEU A 29 13.22 10.45 -6.02
C LEU A 29 12.18 11.31 -5.28
N MET A 30 12.33 12.63 -5.30
CA MET A 30 11.34 13.53 -4.68
C MET A 30 10.01 13.55 -5.45
N LEU A 31 10.06 13.67 -6.77
CA LEU A 31 8.90 13.68 -7.65
C LEU A 31 8.19 12.33 -7.65
N GLY A 32 8.92 11.21 -7.53
CA GLY A 32 8.31 9.89 -7.35
C GLY A 32 7.70 9.70 -5.97
N GLY A 33 8.39 10.18 -4.92
CA GLY A 33 8.02 9.93 -3.54
C GLY A 33 6.86 10.77 -3.00
N ILE A 34 6.95 12.10 -3.12
CA ILE A 34 5.97 13.00 -2.49
C ILE A 34 4.54 12.76 -3.01
N PRO A 35 4.29 12.75 -4.33
CA PRO A 35 2.94 12.51 -4.85
C PRO A 35 2.42 11.11 -4.52
N ALA A 36 3.26 10.08 -4.60
CA ALA A 36 2.85 8.71 -4.26
C ALA A 36 2.51 8.56 -2.77
N GLY A 37 3.34 9.13 -1.89
CA GLY A 37 3.06 9.14 -0.46
C GLY A 37 1.76 9.87 -0.13
N LEU A 38 1.50 11.00 -0.80
CA LEU A 38 0.27 11.76 -0.64
C LEU A 38 -0.96 10.99 -1.15
N LEU A 39 -0.85 10.26 -2.26
CA LEU A 39 -1.91 9.37 -2.73
C LEU A 39 -2.24 8.28 -1.71
N PHE A 40 -1.25 7.66 -1.06
CA PHE A 40 -1.49 6.69 0.01
C PHE A 40 -2.16 7.30 1.23
N VAL A 41 -1.78 8.52 1.63
CA VAL A 41 -2.42 9.23 2.76
C VAL A 41 -3.88 9.55 2.45
N LEU A 42 -4.17 9.99 1.23
CA LEU A 42 -5.50 10.44 0.82
C LEU A 42 -6.40 9.33 0.24
N SER A 43 -5.91 8.10 0.09
CA SER A 43 -6.66 7.06 -0.65
C SER A 43 -8.02 6.71 -0.03
N GLU A 44 -8.18 6.88 1.29
CA GLU A 44 -9.44 6.62 1.99
C GLU A 44 -10.43 7.80 1.92
N SER A 45 -10.01 8.97 1.45
CA SER A 45 -10.86 10.18 1.36
C SER A 45 -11.24 10.56 -0.06
N ILE A 46 -10.52 10.07 -1.06
CA ILE A 46 -10.76 10.34 -2.49
C ILE A 46 -11.32 9.11 -3.20
N LEU A 47 -12.23 9.33 -4.16
CA LEU A 47 -12.77 8.28 -5.03
C LEU A 47 -13.34 7.09 -4.24
N THR A 48 -14.00 7.37 -3.11
CA THR A 48 -14.55 6.37 -2.21
C THR A 48 -15.81 5.73 -2.79
N SER A 49 -16.25 4.61 -2.22
CA SER A 49 -17.51 3.97 -2.62
C SER A 49 -18.75 4.83 -2.37
N ALA A 50 -18.69 5.77 -1.42
CA ALA A 50 -19.75 6.74 -1.19
C ALA A 50 -19.82 7.82 -2.28
N GLN A 51 -18.66 8.21 -2.85
CA GLN A 51 -18.57 9.21 -3.91
C GLN A 51 -18.86 8.61 -5.30
N LEU A 52 -18.35 7.40 -5.55
CA LEU A 52 -18.51 6.65 -6.79
C LEU A 52 -19.00 5.22 -6.46
N PRO A 53 -20.33 5.02 -6.40
CA PRO A 53 -20.90 3.71 -6.07
C PRO A 53 -20.59 2.65 -7.13
N ASP A 54 -20.65 3.03 -8.42
CA ASP A 54 -20.36 2.12 -9.53
C ASP A 54 -18.88 1.70 -9.53
N LEU A 55 -18.66 0.38 -9.49
CA LEU A 55 -17.33 -0.21 -9.39
C LEU A 55 -16.46 0.12 -10.61
N THR A 56 -17.03 0.06 -11.81
CA THR A 56 -16.31 0.27 -13.07
C THR A 56 -15.88 1.72 -13.21
N GLN A 57 -16.78 2.65 -12.89
CA GLN A 57 -16.47 4.08 -12.85
C GLN A 57 -15.39 4.37 -11.81
N ARG A 58 -15.51 3.82 -10.58
CA ARG A 58 -14.50 4.01 -9.53
C ARG A 58 -13.14 3.46 -9.94
N ALA A 59 -13.08 2.25 -10.52
CA ALA A 59 -11.85 1.66 -11.02
C ALA A 59 -11.21 2.51 -12.13
N SER A 60 -12.02 2.98 -13.08
CA SER A 60 -11.55 3.84 -14.17
C SER A 60 -11.05 5.21 -13.68
N ALA A 61 -11.70 5.79 -12.68
CA ALA A 61 -11.28 7.05 -12.06
C ALA A 61 -9.94 6.90 -11.35
N TRP A 62 -9.73 5.80 -10.62
CA TRP A 62 -8.45 5.48 -10.00
C TRP A 62 -7.33 5.27 -11.03
N LEU A 63 -7.60 4.54 -12.11
CA LEU A 63 -6.64 4.35 -13.19
C LEU A 63 -6.29 5.69 -13.86
N ALA A 64 -7.29 6.53 -14.12
CA ALA A 64 -7.08 7.86 -14.70
C ALA A 64 -6.24 8.76 -13.78
N LEU A 65 -6.51 8.76 -12.47
CA LEU A 65 -5.74 9.50 -11.48
C LEU A 65 -4.28 9.04 -11.44
N LEU A 66 -4.04 7.72 -11.34
CA LEU A 66 -2.69 7.16 -11.34
C LEU A 66 -1.94 7.47 -12.64
N ALA A 67 -2.60 7.33 -13.78
CA ALA A 67 -2.02 7.67 -15.08
C ALA A 67 -1.67 9.16 -15.19
N ALA A 68 -2.55 10.04 -14.72
CA ALA A 68 -2.30 11.48 -14.70
C ALA A 68 -1.11 11.84 -13.81
N VAL A 69 -1.05 11.29 -12.60
CA VAL A 69 0.06 11.51 -11.66
C VAL A 69 1.39 10.98 -12.24
N LEU A 70 1.42 9.72 -12.71
CA LEU A 70 2.63 9.12 -13.28
C LEU A 70 3.11 9.88 -14.53
N THR A 71 2.19 10.30 -15.41
CA THR A 71 2.53 11.09 -16.60
C THR A 71 3.09 12.47 -16.23
N THR A 72 2.51 13.11 -15.20
CA THR A 72 3.01 14.40 -14.70
C THR A 72 4.41 14.24 -14.12
N ILE A 73 4.64 13.21 -13.31
CA ILE A 73 5.98 12.91 -12.77
C ILE A 73 6.97 12.65 -13.90
N ALA A 74 6.61 11.80 -14.88
CA ALA A 74 7.48 11.45 -16.00
C ALA A 74 7.85 12.67 -16.86
N THR A 75 6.89 13.54 -17.15
CA THR A 75 7.11 14.74 -17.96
C THR A 75 7.98 15.77 -17.26
N VAL A 76 7.72 16.03 -15.96
CA VAL A 76 8.51 16.96 -15.16
C VAL A 76 9.93 16.42 -14.95
N ASP A 77 10.07 15.14 -14.59
CA ASP A 77 11.37 14.48 -14.41
C ASP A 77 12.18 14.50 -15.71
N TRP A 78 11.54 14.20 -16.85
CA TRP A 78 12.17 14.27 -18.16
C TRP A 78 12.67 15.68 -18.48
N PHE A 79 11.83 16.70 -18.28
CA PHE A 79 12.18 18.08 -18.58
C PHE A 79 13.34 18.57 -17.73
N TRP A 80 13.30 18.32 -16.42
CA TRP A 80 14.37 18.73 -15.50
C TRP A 80 15.67 17.96 -15.73
N THR A 81 15.59 16.64 -15.91
CA THR A 81 16.78 15.82 -16.19
C THR A 81 17.43 16.22 -17.51
N ARG A 82 16.64 16.51 -18.56
CA ARG A 82 17.15 17.00 -19.84
C ARG A 82 17.86 18.34 -19.68
N LYS A 83 17.28 19.28 -18.94
CA LYS A 83 17.87 20.60 -18.68
C LYS A 83 19.20 20.48 -17.94
N ILE A 84 19.24 19.67 -16.87
CA ILE A 84 20.45 19.45 -16.06
C ILE A 84 21.56 18.79 -16.89
N LYS A 85 21.24 17.77 -17.66
CA LYS A 85 22.24 17.09 -18.50
C LYS A 85 22.77 17.97 -19.62
N ALA A 86 21.92 18.80 -20.23
CA ALA A 86 22.34 19.80 -21.21
C ALA A 86 23.32 20.82 -20.60
N THR A 87 23.09 21.23 -19.34
CA THR A 87 24.04 22.14 -18.66
C THR A 87 25.38 21.51 -18.27
N ARG A 88 25.44 20.18 -18.23
CA ARG A 88 26.65 19.41 -17.85
C ARG A 88 27.37 18.79 -19.05
N ASP A 89 26.88 19.00 -20.27
CA ASP A 89 27.31 18.32 -21.49
C ASP A 89 27.39 16.79 -21.35
N GLU A 90 26.47 16.20 -20.57
CA GLU A 90 26.42 14.76 -20.30
C GLU A 90 25.44 14.05 -21.26
N ALA A 91 25.95 13.07 -22.00
CA ALA A 91 25.12 12.23 -22.86
C ALA A 91 24.37 11.15 -22.06
N TRP A 92 23.17 10.77 -22.53
CA TRP A 92 22.41 9.66 -21.95
C TRP A 92 23.04 8.32 -22.30
N SER A 93 23.61 7.64 -21.30
CA SER A 93 24.12 6.28 -21.50
C SER A 93 23.01 5.32 -21.90
N PHE A 94 23.37 4.27 -22.63
CA PHE A 94 22.42 3.22 -23.02
C PHE A 94 21.81 2.55 -21.78
N ILE A 95 22.64 2.21 -20.79
CA ILE A 95 22.23 1.53 -19.55
C ILE A 95 21.22 2.39 -18.79
N HIS A 96 21.45 3.71 -18.69
CA HIS A 96 20.52 4.63 -18.02
C HIS A 96 19.11 4.55 -18.61
N ARG A 97 19.01 4.50 -19.95
CA ARG A 97 17.71 4.41 -20.62
C ARG A 97 17.02 3.07 -20.35
N GLN A 98 17.75 1.97 -20.26
CA GLN A 98 17.14 0.67 -19.95
C GLN A 98 16.68 0.60 -18.50
N VAL A 99 17.49 1.08 -17.57
CA VAL A 99 17.17 1.15 -16.15
C VAL A 99 15.93 2.03 -15.92
N LEU A 100 15.84 3.18 -16.59
CA LEU A 100 14.66 4.04 -16.53
C LEU A 100 13.39 3.38 -17.11
N LYS A 101 13.51 2.58 -18.18
CA LYS A 101 12.37 1.80 -18.70
C LYS A 101 11.87 0.80 -17.68
N ILE A 102 12.77 0.12 -16.96
CA ILE A 102 12.41 -0.83 -15.91
C ILE A 102 11.66 -0.10 -14.78
N TRP A 103 12.13 1.08 -14.35
CA TRP A 103 11.41 1.90 -13.37
C TRP A 103 9.96 2.17 -13.77
N TRP A 104 9.76 2.73 -14.96
CA TRP A 104 8.42 3.08 -15.43
C TRP A 104 7.56 1.86 -15.72
N LEU A 105 8.16 0.75 -16.15
CA LEU A 105 7.46 -0.52 -16.30
C LEU A 105 6.93 -1.01 -14.95
N MET A 106 7.75 -0.97 -13.89
CA MET A 106 7.33 -1.37 -12.54
C MET A 106 6.22 -0.45 -12.00
N MET A 107 6.34 0.87 -12.17
CA MET A 107 5.27 1.80 -11.75
C MET A 107 3.97 1.58 -12.54
N GLY A 108 4.07 1.33 -13.85
CA GLY A 108 2.92 0.99 -14.68
C GLY A 108 2.28 -0.33 -14.27
N LEU A 109 3.09 -1.35 -13.97
CA LEU A 109 2.60 -2.64 -13.48
C LEU A 109 1.93 -2.50 -12.11
N ALA A 110 2.45 -1.65 -11.22
CA ALA A 110 1.83 -1.32 -9.94
C ALA A 110 0.42 -0.73 -10.15
N ALA A 111 0.31 0.29 -11.01
CA ALA A 111 -0.96 0.94 -11.31
C ALA A 111 -1.97 -0.02 -11.97
N LEU A 112 -1.53 -0.84 -12.93
CA LEU A 112 -2.38 -1.85 -13.57
C LEU A 112 -2.82 -2.93 -12.57
N THR A 113 -1.96 -3.32 -11.64
CA THR A 113 -2.31 -4.27 -10.59
C THR A 113 -3.36 -3.68 -9.65
N THR A 114 -3.20 -2.41 -9.25
CA THR A 114 -4.24 -1.70 -8.48
C THR A 114 -5.57 -1.65 -9.23
N PHE A 115 -5.56 -1.37 -10.54
CA PHE A 115 -6.76 -1.41 -11.36
C PHE A 115 -7.39 -2.81 -11.44
N ALA A 116 -6.58 -3.84 -11.66
CA ALA A 116 -7.05 -5.23 -11.71
C ALA A 116 -7.68 -5.68 -10.38
N MET A 117 -7.16 -5.23 -9.24
CA MET A 117 -7.68 -5.57 -7.91
C MET A 117 -9.10 -5.05 -7.65
N PHE A 118 -9.60 -4.07 -8.41
CA PHE A 118 -11.03 -3.70 -8.36
C PHE A 118 -11.95 -4.82 -8.85
N PHE A 119 -11.51 -5.63 -9.80
CA PHE A 119 -12.33 -6.67 -10.44
C PHE A 119 -12.04 -8.06 -9.87
N TYR A 120 -10.77 -8.34 -9.53
CA TYR A 120 -10.34 -9.65 -9.05
C TYR A 120 -10.18 -9.72 -7.53
N GLY A 121 -10.39 -8.60 -6.83
CA GLY A 121 -10.16 -8.49 -5.39
C GLY A 121 -8.66 -8.40 -5.04
N GLY A 122 -8.34 -8.61 -3.76
CA GLY A 122 -6.95 -8.52 -3.27
C GLY A 122 -6.47 -7.11 -2.93
N ALA A 123 -7.40 -6.15 -2.78
CA ALA A 123 -7.08 -4.76 -2.45
C ALA A 123 -6.21 -4.61 -1.18
N TYR A 124 -6.33 -5.55 -0.23
CA TYR A 124 -5.50 -5.60 0.98
C TYR A 124 -3.98 -5.73 0.68
N MET A 125 -3.61 -6.20 -0.52
CA MET A 125 -2.21 -6.36 -0.96
C MET A 125 -1.66 -5.15 -1.73
N VAL A 126 -2.48 -4.14 -2.05
CA VAL A 126 -2.07 -3.00 -2.89
C VAL A 126 -0.79 -2.35 -2.37
N CYS A 127 -0.75 -2.03 -1.07
CA CYS A 127 0.41 -1.40 -0.43
C CYS A 127 1.68 -2.24 -0.60
N ALA A 128 1.59 -3.55 -0.37
CA ALA A 128 2.71 -4.47 -0.50
C ALA A 128 3.21 -4.58 -1.95
N VAL A 129 2.30 -4.64 -2.93
CA VAL A 129 2.65 -4.68 -4.36
C VAL A 129 3.43 -3.43 -4.76
N TRP A 130 2.95 -2.25 -4.38
CA TRP A 130 3.66 -0.99 -4.66
C TRP A 130 5.04 -0.94 -4.00
N LEU A 131 5.16 -1.39 -2.75
CA LEU A 131 6.44 -1.48 -2.05
C LEU A 131 7.39 -2.45 -2.76
N VAL A 132 6.94 -3.64 -3.13
CA VAL A 132 7.78 -4.62 -3.84
C VAL A 132 8.26 -4.09 -5.19
N PHE A 133 7.37 -3.51 -5.99
CA PHE A 133 7.76 -2.94 -7.29
C PHE A 133 8.68 -1.72 -7.16
N LEU A 134 8.47 -0.87 -6.15
CA LEU A 134 9.42 0.19 -5.83
C LEU A 134 10.78 -0.39 -5.41
N GLY A 135 10.79 -1.39 -4.53
CA GLY A 135 12.01 -2.04 -4.05
C GLY A 135 12.84 -2.67 -5.17
N ILE A 136 12.20 -3.40 -6.08
CA ILE A 136 12.84 -3.93 -7.29
C ILE A 136 13.41 -2.79 -8.14
N SER A 137 12.62 -1.73 -8.34
CA SER A 137 13.06 -0.59 -9.17
C SER A 137 14.29 0.09 -8.58
N LEU A 138 14.30 0.37 -7.28
CA LEU A 138 15.43 0.96 -6.55
C LEU A 138 16.64 0.04 -6.56
N TYR A 139 16.44 -1.26 -6.34
CA TYR A 139 17.51 -2.25 -6.36
C TYR A 139 18.21 -2.29 -7.72
N VAL A 140 17.44 -2.39 -8.81
CA VAL A 140 17.98 -2.37 -10.18
C VAL A 140 18.69 -1.05 -10.46
N HIS A 141 18.18 0.09 -9.98
CA HIS A 141 18.90 1.36 -10.11
C HIS A 141 20.22 1.34 -9.34
N GLY A 142 20.20 0.83 -8.10
CA GLY A 142 21.35 0.78 -7.20
C GLY A 142 22.51 -0.04 -7.75
N LEU A 143 22.21 -1.19 -8.38
CA LEU A 143 23.22 -2.04 -9.05
C LEU A 143 24.07 -1.27 -10.08
N PHE A 144 23.52 -0.21 -10.67
CA PHE A 144 24.19 0.59 -11.68
C PHE A 144 24.50 2.03 -11.22
N SER A 145 24.05 2.44 -10.03
CA SER A 145 24.21 3.81 -9.51
C SER A 145 25.06 3.92 -8.25
N GLU A 146 24.53 3.50 -7.11
CA GLU A 146 25.10 3.73 -5.79
C GLU A 146 24.62 2.59 -4.88
N GLU A 147 25.54 1.98 -4.14
CA GLU A 147 25.24 0.87 -3.22
C GLU A 147 24.14 1.26 -2.22
N LEU A 148 24.07 2.51 -1.75
CA LEU A 148 23.00 2.92 -0.81
C LEU A 148 21.59 2.67 -1.37
N LEU A 149 21.39 2.88 -2.67
CA LEU A 149 20.10 2.69 -3.34
C LEU A 149 19.77 1.20 -3.49
N GLU A 150 20.80 0.36 -3.67
CA GLU A 150 20.66 -1.09 -3.70
C GLU A 150 20.11 -1.61 -2.36
N TRP A 151 20.73 -1.20 -1.25
CA TRP A 151 20.30 -1.60 0.09
C TRP A 151 18.90 -1.06 0.43
N ALA A 152 18.61 0.19 0.06
CA ALA A 152 17.28 0.76 0.22
C ALA A 152 16.24 -0.04 -0.56
N GLY A 153 16.54 -0.43 -1.81
CA GLY A 153 15.67 -1.27 -2.62
C GLY A 153 15.38 -2.64 -1.99
N ILE A 154 16.41 -3.32 -1.47
CA ILE A 154 16.25 -4.58 -0.74
C ILE A 154 15.37 -4.39 0.49
N MET A 155 15.63 -3.35 1.29
CA MET A 155 14.85 -3.09 2.50
C MET A 155 13.40 -2.77 2.17
N THR A 156 13.13 -1.94 1.17
CA THR A 156 11.76 -1.64 0.71
C THR A 156 11.03 -2.90 0.25
N LEU A 157 11.70 -3.79 -0.48
CA LEU A 157 11.14 -5.08 -0.90
C LEU A 157 10.81 -5.97 0.32
N LEU A 158 11.75 -6.08 1.27
CA LEU A 158 11.55 -6.85 2.50
C LEU A 158 10.41 -6.30 3.34
N ILE A 159 10.26 -4.98 3.42
CA ILE A 159 9.14 -4.33 4.12
C ILE A 159 7.80 -4.76 3.48
N GLY A 160 7.70 -4.73 2.15
CA GLY A 160 6.50 -5.15 1.43
C GLY A 160 6.17 -6.65 1.61
N ILE A 161 7.17 -7.52 1.61
CA ILE A 161 6.97 -8.97 1.80
C ILE A 161 6.66 -9.28 3.27
N ALA A 162 7.42 -8.73 4.21
CA ALA A 162 7.26 -8.98 5.64
C ALA A 162 5.90 -8.50 6.15
N SER A 163 5.37 -7.40 5.61
CA SER A 163 4.03 -6.91 5.98
C SER A 163 2.94 -7.93 5.64
N LEU A 164 3.02 -8.59 4.48
CA LEU A 164 2.09 -9.66 4.08
C LEU A 164 2.25 -10.90 4.97
N PHE A 165 3.47 -11.34 5.24
CA PHE A 165 3.73 -12.48 6.12
C PHE A 165 3.24 -12.23 7.55
N ALA A 166 3.43 -11.02 8.06
CA ALA A 166 2.94 -10.59 9.37
C ALA A 166 1.43 -10.32 9.39
N LYS A 167 0.75 -10.40 8.23
CA LYS A 167 -0.69 -10.10 8.08
C LYS A 167 -1.06 -8.74 8.66
N LEU A 168 -0.24 -7.72 8.41
CA LEU A 168 -0.51 -6.39 8.95
C LEU A 168 -1.86 -5.86 8.44
N PRO A 169 -2.60 -5.12 9.27
CA PRO A 169 -3.82 -4.47 8.82
C PRO A 169 -3.54 -3.54 7.64
N TYR A 170 -4.51 -3.42 6.73
CA TYR A 170 -4.39 -2.58 5.54
C TYR A 170 -4.03 -1.13 5.91
N GLU A 171 -4.62 -0.59 6.97
CA GLU A 171 -4.35 0.78 7.43
C GLU A 171 -2.87 0.97 7.81
N THR A 172 -2.30 0.05 8.59
CA THR A 172 -0.88 0.07 8.94
C THR A 172 0.00 -0.06 7.70
N MET A 173 -0.36 -0.94 6.76
CA MET A 173 0.38 -1.06 5.49
C MET A 173 0.31 0.21 4.64
N ARG A 174 -0.82 0.91 4.66
CA ARG A 174 -1.04 2.17 3.94
C ARG A 174 -0.18 3.29 4.50
N TRP A 175 -0.13 3.45 5.83
CA TRP A 175 0.78 4.41 6.49
C TRP A 175 2.26 4.08 6.26
N LEU A 176 2.60 2.80 6.26
CA LEU A 176 3.94 2.32 5.95
C LEU A 176 4.33 2.65 4.50
N ALA A 177 3.45 2.38 3.53
CA ALA A 177 3.66 2.76 2.14
C ALA A 177 3.78 4.29 2.00
N ALA A 178 2.87 5.05 2.62
CA ALA A 178 2.92 6.50 2.64
C ALA A 178 4.27 7.04 3.16
N ALA A 179 4.82 6.46 4.24
CA ALA A 179 6.11 6.86 4.78
C ALA A 179 7.27 6.46 3.87
N VAL A 180 7.29 5.24 3.33
CA VAL A 180 8.35 4.80 2.41
C VAL A 180 8.42 5.70 1.17
N PHE A 181 7.26 6.02 0.56
CA PHE A 181 7.21 6.92 -0.59
C PHE A 181 7.44 8.38 -0.20
N GLY A 182 6.62 8.92 0.71
CA GLY A 182 6.56 10.34 1.02
C GLY A 182 7.71 10.88 1.88
N LEU A 183 8.32 10.05 2.73
CA LEU A 183 9.48 10.41 3.54
C LEU A 183 10.75 9.69 3.08
N GLY A 184 10.65 8.38 2.82
CA GLY A 184 11.78 7.53 2.51
C GLY A 184 12.49 7.93 1.22
N LEU A 185 11.77 8.12 0.11
CA LEU A 185 12.40 8.51 -1.17
C LEU A 185 13.01 9.92 -1.11
N PRO A 186 12.36 10.95 -0.54
CA PRO A 186 13.01 12.24 -0.32
C PRO A 186 14.25 12.16 0.58
N LEU A 187 14.22 11.38 1.67
CA LEU A 187 15.37 11.19 2.55
C LEU A 187 16.55 10.59 1.76
N LEU A 188 16.29 9.55 0.96
CA LEU A 188 17.31 8.95 0.09
C LEU A 188 17.88 9.98 -0.88
N ALA A 189 17.06 10.84 -1.47
CA ALA A 189 17.53 11.91 -2.36
C ALA A 189 18.59 12.81 -1.71
N PHE A 190 18.47 13.09 -0.41
CA PHE A 190 19.47 13.87 0.34
C PHE A 190 20.70 13.06 0.72
N MET A 191 20.54 11.76 0.99
CA MET A 191 21.61 10.86 1.41
C MET A 191 22.50 10.38 0.26
N LEU A 192 22.06 10.51 -0.99
CA LEU A 192 22.86 10.19 -2.17
C LEU A 192 24.00 11.19 -2.37
N ASP A 193 25.21 10.63 -2.52
CA ASP A 193 26.48 11.39 -2.52
C ASP A 193 27.18 11.42 -3.89
N ARG A 194 26.45 11.08 -4.96
CA ARG A 194 26.86 11.28 -6.36
C ARG A 194 28.16 10.54 -6.74
N GLY A 195 28.34 9.34 -6.19
CA GLY A 195 29.45 8.43 -6.51
C GLY A 195 30.66 8.47 -5.57
N GLN A 196 30.55 9.14 -4.41
CA GLN A 196 31.57 9.02 -3.36
C GLN A 196 31.38 7.72 -2.57
N HIS A 197 32.43 6.90 -2.48
CA HIS A 197 32.40 5.69 -1.66
C HIS A 197 32.45 6.07 -0.18
N ARG A 198 31.35 5.84 0.54
CA ARG A 198 31.32 6.01 1.99
C ARG A 198 31.76 4.72 2.69
N PRO A 199 32.49 4.82 3.81
CA PRO A 199 32.87 3.66 4.58
C PRO A 199 31.62 2.95 5.10
N LEU A 200 31.69 1.62 5.18
CA LEU A 200 30.61 0.75 5.65
C LEU A 200 29.86 1.26 6.90
N PRO A 201 30.51 1.72 7.99
CA PRO A 201 29.79 2.19 9.18
C PRO A 201 28.87 3.38 8.91
N VAL A 202 29.28 4.33 8.06
CA VAL A 202 28.45 5.50 7.73
C VAL A 202 27.23 5.07 6.93
N ARG A 203 27.39 4.10 6.02
CA ARG A 203 26.27 3.56 5.23
C ARG A 203 25.29 2.77 6.08
N LEU A 204 25.79 1.97 7.02
CA LEU A 204 24.94 1.28 8.00
C LEU A 204 24.14 2.30 8.82
N LEU A 205 24.78 3.34 9.35
CA LEU A 205 24.10 4.40 10.10
C LEU A 205 23.04 5.11 9.24
N GLN A 206 23.36 5.38 7.98
CA GLN A 206 22.44 5.96 7.00
C GLN A 206 21.20 5.06 6.79
N ILE A 207 21.40 3.77 6.50
CA ILE A 207 20.30 2.83 6.26
C ILE A 207 19.48 2.62 7.54
N SER A 208 20.13 2.49 8.70
CA SER A 208 19.45 2.40 9.99
C SER A 208 18.62 3.66 10.29
N GLY A 209 19.16 4.85 10.01
CA GLY A 209 18.43 6.11 10.14
C GLY A 209 17.24 6.18 9.18
N TRP A 210 17.43 5.74 7.94
CA TRP A 210 16.36 5.65 6.94
C TRP A 210 15.25 4.68 7.37
N LEU A 211 15.61 3.47 7.80
CA LEU A 211 14.68 2.46 8.33
C LEU A 211 13.90 2.99 9.53
N THR A 212 14.59 3.64 10.47
CA THR A 212 13.98 4.31 11.63
C THR A 212 12.93 5.31 11.16
N ALA A 213 13.27 6.16 10.18
CA ALA A 213 12.35 7.15 9.64
C ALA A 213 11.13 6.52 8.94
N VAL A 214 11.29 5.45 8.16
CA VAL A 214 10.17 4.86 7.41
C VAL A 214 9.37 3.81 8.17
N LEU A 215 9.89 3.27 9.29
CA LEU A 215 9.17 2.29 10.12
C LEU A 215 8.63 2.91 11.40
N ILE A 216 9.46 3.64 12.15
CA ILE A 216 9.06 4.11 13.49
C ILE A 216 8.17 5.34 13.39
N VAL A 217 8.49 6.30 12.51
CA VAL A 217 7.69 7.53 12.36
C VAL A 217 6.24 7.25 11.97
N PRO A 218 5.92 6.40 10.96
CA PRO A 218 4.52 6.13 10.64
C PRO A 218 3.80 5.39 11.77
N ILE A 219 4.43 4.42 12.44
CA ILE A 219 3.80 3.71 13.57
C ILE A 219 3.53 4.71 14.71
N TRP A 220 4.47 5.59 15.00
CA TRP A 220 4.32 6.63 16.02
C TRP A 220 3.25 7.65 15.64
N LEU A 221 3.23 8.12 14.38
CA LEU A 221 2.21 9.04 13.87
C LEU A 221 0.82 8.40 13.85
N GLU A 222 0.70 7.14 13.44
CA GLU A 222 -0.53 6.37 13.48
C GLU A 222 -1.05 6.27 14.92
N HIS A 223 -0.15 5.97 15.86
CA HIS A 223 -0.47 5.90 17.28
C HIS A 223 -0.91 7.26 17.85
N GLN A 224 -0.22 8.35 17.51
CA GLN A 224 -0.54 9.71 17.98
C GLN A 224 -1.81 10.27 17.36
N ALA A 225 -1.97 10.16 16.04
CA ALA A 225 -3.13 10.64 15.31
C ALA A 225 -4.43 9.99 15.80
N HIS A 226 -4.31 8.82 16.42
CA HIS A 226 -5.45 8.08 16.92
C HIS A 226 -5.34 7.64 18.37
N ASN A 227 -4.63 8.42 19.17
CA ASN A 227 -4.58 8.31 20.63
C ASN A 227 -5.92 8.72 21.30
N TYR A 228 -7.03 8.61 20.56
CA TYR A 228 -8.36 8.82 21.06
C TYR A 228 -8.67 7.73 22.08
N GLN A 229 -8.87 8.13 23.33
CA GLN A 229 -9.31 7.21 24.36
C GLN A 229 -10.72 6.76 24.00
N LEU A 230 -10.85 5.48 23.65
CA LEU A 230 -12.15 4.90 23.38
C LEU A 230 -12.95 4.93 24.69
N PRO A 231 -14.21 5.38 24.63
CA PRO A 231 -14.99 5.62 25.82
C PRO A 231 -15.22 4.33 26.61
N GLU A 232 -15.17 4.42 27.94
CA GLU A 232 -15.51 3.33 28.86
C GLU A 232 -16.92 3.50 29.44
N TYR A 233 -17.85 4.02 28.65
CA TYR A 233 -19.25 4.12 29.07
C TYR A 233 -19.83 2.74 29.40
N PRO A 234 -20.79 2.66 30.34
CA PRO A 234 -21.52 1.42 30.57
C PRO A 234 -22.21 0.99 29.27
N ALA A 235 -22.08 -0.29 28.94
CA ALA A 235 -22.64 -0.82 27.71
C ALA A 235 -24.18 -0.86 27.78
N LEU A 236 -24.82 -0.23 26.79
CA LEU A 236 -26.26 -0.24 26.60
C LEU A 236 -26.69 -1.60 26.00
N PRO A 237 -27.68 -2.30 26.58
CA PRO A 237 -28.22 -3.51 25.97
C PRO A 237 -28.75 -3.25 24.57
N LEU A 238 -28.54 -4.20 23.64
CA LEU A 238 -29.04 -4.09 22.26
C LEU A 238 -30.55 -3.76 22.19
N ALA A 239 -31.37 -4.34 23.07
CA ALA A 239 -32.81 -4.09 23.10
C ALA A 239 -33.14 -2.61 23.37
N ASP A 240 -32.40 -1.97 24.27
CA ASP A 240 -32.61 -0.58 24.64
C ASP A 240 -32.14 0.36 23.52
N TYR A 241 -31.03 0.01 22.85
CA TYR A 241 -30.55 0.73 21.67
C TYR A 241 -31.56 0.68 20.52
N LEU A 242 -32.15 -0.49 20.26
CA LEU A 242 -33.18 -0.66 19.22
C LEU A 242 -34.47 0.09 19.56
N ALA A 243 -34.81 0.22 20.85
CA ALA A 243 -35.98 0.97 21.28
C ALA A 243 -35.78 2.49 21.13
N LYS A 244 -34.59 3.01 21.44
CA LYS A 244 -34.25 4.42 21.28
C LYS A 244 -32.74 4.61 21.11
N ALA A 245 -32.32 4.91 19.89
CA ALA A 245 -30.93 5.23 19.60
C ALA A 245 -30.53 6.55 20.30
N PRO A 246 -29.57 6.53 21.23
CA PRO A 246 -29.01 7.74 21.80
C PRO A 246 -28.20 8.52 20.74
N ALA A 247 -28.14 9.85 20.92
CA ALA A 247 -27.26 10.72 20.13
C ALA A 247 -25.85 10.72 20.72
N GLY A 248 -24.82 10.85 19.89
CA GLY A 248 -23.42 10.80 20.32
C GLY A 248 -22.83 9.40 20.37
N GLU A 249 -21.78 9.24 21.19
CA GLU A 249 -21.06 7.99 21.35
C GLU A 249 -21.74 7.08 22.36
N THR A 250 -21.93 5.81 22.01
CA THR A 250 -22.55 4.82 22.88
C THR A 250 -21.93 3.45 22.66
N VAL A 251 -21.66 2.75 23.76
CA VAL A 251 -21.21 1.36 23.74
C VAL A 251 -22.44 0.47 23.76
N ILE A 252 -22.57 -0.44 22.80
CA ILE A 252 -23.69 -1.37 22.69
C ILE A 252 -23.22 -2.77 23.03
N ALA A 253 -23.85 -3.42 24.00
CA ALA A 253 -23.62 -4.82 24.32
C ALA A 253 -24.48 -5.72 23.44
N LEU A 254 -23.82 -6.56 22.64
CA LEU A 254 -24.42 -7.69 21.94
C LEU A 254 -24.25 -8.94 22.80
N PRO A 255 -25.33 -9.55 23.33
CA PRO A 255 -25.22 -10.77 24.12
C PRO A 255 -24.82 -11.97 23.26
N ALA A 256 -24.21 -12.98 23.89
CA ALA A 256 -24.02 -14.28 23.25
C ALA A 256 -25.38 -14.84 22.79
N GLY A 257 -25.38 -15.53 21.66
CA GLY A 257 -26.57 -16.04 20.98
C GLY A 257 -27.28 -15.03 20.07
N THR A 258 -26.87 -13.76 20.06
CA THR A 258 -27.40 -12.77 19.13
C THR A 258 -27.19 -13.23 17.68
N SER A 259 -28.28 -13.23 16.91
CA SER A 259 -28.25 -13.59 15.49
C SER A 259 -27.91 -12.36 14.65
N ILE A 260 -26.78 -12.41 13.96
CA ILE A 260 -26.31 -11.38 13.03
C ILE A 260 -26.65 -11.86 11.61
N PRO A 261 -27.61 -11.24 10.91
CA PRO A 261 -27.89 -11.56 9.52
C PRO A 261 -26.74 -11.04 8.65
N VAL A 262 -26.02 -11.95 7.99
CA VAL A 262 -25.02 -11.59 6.98
C VAL A 262 -25.68 -11.67 5.61
N GLU A 263 -25.90 -10.52 4.99
CA GLU A 263 -26.44 -10.45 3.64
C GLU A 263 -25.31 -10.65 2.62
N ILE A 264 -25.49 -11.65 1.76
CA ILE A 264 -24.58 -11.94 0.66
C ILE A 264 -25.34 -11.69 -0.63
N ASP A 265 -24.88 -10.68 -1.37
CA ASP A 265 -25.33 -10.44 -2.73
C ASP A 265 -24.57 -11.35 -3.70
N ILE A 266 -25.30 -12.16 -4.45
CA ILE A 266 -24.75 -13.09 -5.43
C ILE A 266 -25.36 -12.70 -6.77
N SER A 267 -24.52 -12.29 -7.70
CA SER A 267 -24.92 -11.89 -9.05
C SER A 267 -24.11 -12.66 -10.10
N GLY A 268 -24.69 -12.82 -11.30
CA GLY A 268 -24.05 -13.52 -12.41
C GLY A 268 -25.02 -13.73 -13.58
N ASP A 269 -24.47 -14.08 -14.73
CA ASP A 269 -25.23 -14.42 -15.95
C ASP A 269 -25.87 -15.81 -15.86
N ILE A 270 -25.23 -16.73 -15.15
CA ILE A 270 -25.67 -18.13 -14.98
C ILE A 270 -26.46 -18.40 -13.70
N PHE A 271 -26.56 -17.41 -12.80
CA PHE A 271 -27.29 -17.54 -11.54
C PHE A 271 -28.56 -16.68 -11.57
N SER A 272 -29.72 -17.31 -11.43
CA SER A 272 -30.94 -16.58 -11.07
C SER A 272 -30.87 -16.28 -9.57
N SER A 273 -30.34 -15.13 -9.18
CA SER A 273 -30.52 -14.66 -7.82
C SER A 273 -32.01 -14.44 -7.60
N GLY A 274 -32.59 -15.05 -6.56
CA GLY A 274 -33.93 -14.68 -6.16
C GLY A 274 -33.96 -13.17 -5.87
N ASN A 275 -35.11 -12.52 -6.03
CA ASN A 275 -35.28 -11.07 -5.78
C ASN A 275 -34.95 -10.61 -4.33
N LYS A 276 -34.38 -11.47 -3.48
CA LYS A 276 -33.97 -11.19 -2.11
C LYS A 276 -32.51 -11.63 -1.88
N PRO A 277 -31.71 -10.83 -1.15
CA PRO A 277 -30.36 -11.21 -0.76
C PRO A 277 -30.36 -12.55 -0.03
N THR A 278 -29.31 -13.35 -0.23
CA THR A 278 -29.13 -14.57 0.57
C THR A 278 -28.66 -14.16 1.95
N VAL A 279 -29.43 -14.51 2.99
CA VAL A 279 -29.08 -14.18 4.38
C VAL A 279 -28.47 -15.39 5.06
N LEU A 280 -27.22 -15.28 5.51
CA LEU A 280 -26.54 -16.26 6.35
C LEU A 280 -26.62 -15.79 7.82
N PRO A 281 -27.51 -16.36 8.66
CA PRO A 281 -27.59 -15.98 10.06
C PRO A 281 -26.38 -16.57 10.82
N LEU A 282 -25.49 -15.70 11.28
CA LEU A 282 -24.40 -16.07 12.19
C LEU A 282 -24.87 -15.84 13.63
N LYS A 283 -24.51 -16.75 14.54
CA LYS A 283 -24.76 -16.55 15.97
C LYS A 283 -23.48 -16.15 16.66
N LEU A 284 -23.56 -15.15 17.53
CA LEU A 284 -22.44 -14.80 18.40
C LEU A 284 -22.22 -15.88 19.46
N ASP A 285 -21.03 -16.46 19.52
CA ASP A 285 -20.69 -17.44 20.56
C ASP A 285 -20.38 -16.77 21.91
N GLN A 286 -19.96 -15.51 21.88
CA GLN A 286 -19.58 -14.71 23.04
C GLN A 286 -20.21 -13.33 22.96
N SER A 287 -20.42 -12.70 24.11
CA SER A 287 -20.85 -11.31 24.14
C SER A 287 -19.74 -10.39 23.66
N VAL A 288 -20.11 -9.38 22.90
CA VAL A 288 -19.19 -8.34 22.39
C VAL A 288 -19.81 -6.98 22.60
N GLU A 289 -18.96 -5.99 22.83
CA GLU A 289 -19.34 -4.59 22.94
C GLU A 289 -18.85 -3.85 21.71
N LEU A 290 -19.74 -3.06 21.10
CA LEU A 290 -19.48 -2.29 19.89
C LEU A 290 -19.58 -0.80 20.21
N LEU A 291 -18.69 0.00 19.62
CA LEU A 291 -18.83 1.45 19.68
C LEU A 291 -19.67 1.96 18.49
N VAL A 292 -20.67 2.75 18.82
CA VAL A 292 -21.50 3.49 17.86
C VAL A 292 -21.33 4.98 18.12
N ARG A 293 -21.19 5.76 17.05
CA ARG A 293 -21.17 7.23 17.09
C ARG A 293 -22.26 7.75 16.17
N ASP A 294 -23.19 8.52 16.72
CA ASP A 294 -24.29 9.14 15.98
C ASP A 294 -25.10 8.14 15.14
N GLY A 295 -25.33 6.95 15.70
CA GLY A 295 -26.08 5.88 15.04
C GLY A 295 -25.29 5.07 13.99
N GLN A 296 -24.01 5.38 13.77
CA GLN A 296 -23.13 4.61 12.89
C GLN A 296 -22.11 3.80 13.69
N LEU A 297 -21.85 2.56 13.25
CA LEU A 297 -20.78 1.74 13.81
C LEU A 297 -19.43 2.36 13.50
N THR A 298 -18.58 2.54 14.52
CA THR A 298 -17.18 2.94 14.31
C THR A 298 -16.30 1.76 13.88
N GLY A 299 -16.80 0.54 14.12
CA GLY A 299 -16.10 -0.72 13.93
C GLY A 299 -15.20 -1.10 15.11
N ASP A 300 -15.06 -0.25 16.12
CA ASP A 300 -14.30 -0.58 17.33
C ASP A 300 -15.12 -1.56 18.19
N VAL A 301 -14.43 -2.57 18.72
CA VAL A 301 -15.06 -3.72 19.35
C VAL A 301 -14.22 -4.20 20.53
N ARG A 302 -14.87 -4.71 21.58
CA ARG A 302 -14.19 -5.42 22.66
C ARG A 302 -15.01 -6.58 23.17
N PHE A 303 -14.35 -7.51 23.84
CA PHE A 303 -15.05 -8.40 24.76
C PHE A 303 -15.34 -7.63 26.05
N PRO A 304 -16.47 -7.88 26.73
CA PRO A 304 -16.78 -7.24 27.99
C PRO A 304 -15.64 -7.38 29.00
N GLY A 305 -15.17 -6.24 29.53
CA GLY A 305 -14.05 -6.17 30.49
C GLY A 305 -12.65 -6.31 29.87
N GLU A 306 -12.51 -6.43 28.55
CA GLU A 306 -11.22 -6.40 27.86
C GLU A 306 -10.93 -5.01 27.25
N ASN A 307 -9.69 -4.81 26.80
CA ASN A 307 -9.31 -3.60 26.09
C ASN A 307 -10.01 -3.51 24.73
N TRP A 308 -10.28 -2.28 24.30
CA TRP A 308 -10.78 -2.01 22.96
C TRP A 308 -9.85 -2.50 21.86
N GLN A 309 -10.42 -3.20 20.89
CA GLN A 309 -9.80 -3.51 19.63
C GLN A 309 -10.31 -2.53 18.58
N GLN A 310 -9.38 -1.78 18.02
CA GLN A 310 -9.70 -0.72 17.07
C GLN A 310 -10.06 -1.33 15.71
N SER A 311 -11.10 -0.79 15.06
CA SER A 311 -11.60 -1.29 13.76
C SER A 311 -10.49 -1.47 12.71
N ARG A 312 -9.54 -0.54 12.71
CA ARG A 312 -8.37 -0.47 11.84
C ARG A 312 -7.26 -1.49 12.13
N GLN A 313 -7.21 -2.07 13.32
CA GLN A 313 -6.17 -3.01 13.74
C GLN A 313 -6.59 -4.48 13.60
N VAL A 314 -7.90 -4.74 13.41
CA VAL A 314 -8.43 -6.09 13.42
C VAL A 314 -8.66 -6.57 11.99
N HIS A 315 -8.06 -7.71 11.65
CA HIS A 315 -8.43 -8.47 10.46
C HIS A 315 -9.74 -9.21 10.75
N LEU A 316 -10.85 -8.49 10.64
CA LEU A 316 -12.17 -8.98 11.05
C LEU A 316 -12.64 -10.15 10.20
N ILE A 317 -12.31 -10.19 8.91
CA ILE A 317 -12.87 -11.15 7.97
C ILE A 317 -11.80 -11.67 7.01
N SER A 318 -11.67 -13.00 6.90
CA SER A 318 -10.82 -13.66 5.93
C SER A 318 -11.60 -14.75 5.19
N ILE A 319 -11.47 -14.75 3.86
CA ILE A 319 -11.97 -15.82 2.99
C ILE A 319 -10.76 -16.47 2.31
N PRO A 320 -10.13 -17.49 2.92
CA PRO A 320 -8.89 -18.07 2.40
C PRO A 320 -9.08 -18.82 1.08
N TRP A 321 -10.28 -19.33 0.80
CA TRP A 321 -10.56 -20.02 -0.45
C TRP A 321 -12.06 -20.05 -0.74
N ILE A 322 -12.37 -20.09 -2.03
CA ILE A 322 -13.68 -20.42 -2.59
C ILE A 322 -13.41 -21.47 -3.67
N LYS A 323 -14.12 -22.60 -3.64
CA LYS A 323 -13.91 -23.72 -4.57
C LYS A 323 -15.24 -24.28 -5.04
N ALA A 324 -15.33 -24.52 -6.35
CA ALA A 324 -16.41 -25.33 -6.92
C ALA A 324 -16.02 -26.81 -6.87
N GLU A 325 -16.93 -27.64 -6.40
CA GLU A 325 -16.82 -29.10 -6.32
C GLU A 325 -18.00 -29.70 -7.09
N LEU A 326 -17.77 -30.84 -7.75
CA LEU A 326 -18.82 -31.63 -8.40
C LEU A 326 -18.59 -33.09 -8.04
N THR A 327 -19.49 -33.67 -7.23
CA THR A 327 -19.44 -35.09 -6.87
C THR A 327 -20.74 -35.78 -7.28
N PRO A 328 -20.71 -37.08 -7.67
CA PRO A 328 -21.92 -37.81 -8.05
C PRO A 328 -22.99 -37.83 -6.96
N GLU A 329 -22.59 -37.77 -5.69
CA GLU A 329 -23.48 -37.87 -4.53
C GLU A 329 -24.15 -36.55 -4.15
N ARG A 330 -23.50 -35.40 -4.38
CA ARG A 330 -23.96 -34.08 -3.91
C ARG A 330 -24.28 -33.10 -5.04
N GLY A 331 -23.90 -33.42 -6.27
CA GLY A 331 -24.03 -32.52 -7.40
C GLY A 331 -23.05 -31.34 -7.36
N PRO A 332 -23.30 -30.27 -8.14
CA PRO A 332 -22.46 -29.07 -8.15
C PRO A 332 -22.63 -28.28 -6.84
N LEU A 333 -21.50 -27.93 -6.21
CA LEU A 333 -21.47 -27.21 -4.94
C LEU A 333 -20.34 -26.17 -4.97
N VAL A 334 -20.61 -24.95 -4.53
CA VAL A 334 -19.55 -23.97 -4.22
C VAL A 334 -19.35 -23.95 -2.72
N ARG A 335 -18.11 -24.20 -2.28
CA ARG A 335 -17.70 -24.15 -0.87
C ARG A 335 -16.78 -22.97 -0.65
N SER A 336 -16.90 -22.36 0.52
CA SER A 336 -16.04 -21.29 0.99
C SER A 336 -15.81 -21.44 2.48
N SER A 337 -14.70 -20.90 2.97
CA SER A 337 -14.47 -20.73 4.40
C SER A 337 -14.51 -19.24 4.71
N LEU A 338 -15.42 -18.82 5.59
CA LEU A 338 -15.44 -17.45 6.14
C LEU A 338 -14.90 -17.52 7.57
N ILE A 339 -13.81 -16.82 7.83
CA ILE A 339 -13.18 -16.76 9.14
C ILE A 339 -13.37 -15.35 9.68
N VAL A 340 -14.07 -15.23 10.81
CA VAL A 340 -14.24 -13.96 11.53
C VAL A 340 -13.49 -14.06 12.85
N GLN A 341 -12.47 -13.21 13.05
CA GLN A 341 -11.62 -13.27 14.24
C GLN A 341 -11.35 -11.87 14.79
N LEU A 342 -11.62 -11.73 16.09
CA LEU A 342 -11.31 -10.53 16.87
C LEU A 342 -9.90 -10.63 17.50
N ARG A 343 -9.49 -11.84 17.91
CA ARG A 343 -8.14 -12.08 18.45
C ARG A 343 -7.22 -12.56 17.36
N SER A 344 -6.05 -11.93 17.23
CA SER A 344 -4.91 -12.55 16.54
C SER A 344 -4.43 -13.72 17.41
N LYS A 345 -4.47 -14.94 16.88
CA LYS A 345 -3.92 -16.14 17.56
C LYS A 345 -2.41 -16.23 17.38
#